data_AF-A0A9N7RSU6-F1
#
_entry.id   AF-A0A9N7RSU6-F1
#
_cell.length_a   1.000
_cell.length_b   1.000
_cell.length_c   1.000
_cell.angle_alpha   90.00
_cell.angle_beta   90.00
_cell.angle_gamma   90.00
#
_symmetry.space_group_name_H-M   'P 1'
#
loop_
_entity.id
_entity.type
_entity.pdbx_description
1 polymer ?
#
loop_
_entity_poly.entity_id
_entity_poly.type
_entity_poly.pdbx_seq_one_letter_code
_entity_poly.pdbx_strand_id
1 'polypeptide(L)'
;MPSLAGAEEEGRGREEARLLREDCVRDSALREEFPELFYRELSFDIYRDDIVFKDPRNTFFGIENYKSIICELRFHGKIFFRGLWVDIVSVWQPVENTIMVRWTVHGILHIPWESRSRFDGTSE
;
A
#
# COMPACT_ATOMS: atom_id res chain seq x y z
N MET A 1 41.17 -22.92 -15.56
CA MET A 1 39.75 -23.31 -15.62
C MET A 1 39.09 -22.81 -14.35
N PRO A 2 38.45 -21.62 -14.34
CA PRO A 2 37.71 -21.15 -13.17
C PRO A 2 36.49 -22.03 -12.97
N SER A 3 36.22 -22.46 -11.73
CA SER A 3 35.12 -23.38 -11.42
C SER A 3 33.77 -22.70 -11.60
N LEU A 4 32.88 -23.34 -12.38
CA LEU A 4 31.51 -22.90 -12.67
C LEU A 4 30.70 -22.57 -11.40
N ALA A 5 30.99 -23.22 -10.27
CA ALA A 5 30.32 -23.00 -8.99
C ALA A 5 30.48 -21.57 -8.42
N GLY A 6 31.59 -20.88 -8.69
CA GLY A 6 31.83 -19.53 -8.15
C GLY A 6 31.04 -18.43 -8.87
N ALA A 7 30.66 -18.66 -10.13
CA ALA A 7 29.87 -17.71 -10.92
C ALA A 7 28.37 -17.77 -10.58
N GLU A 8 27.87 -18.94 -10.18
CA GLU A 8 26.46 -19.13 -9.80
C GLU A 8 26.15 -18.53 -8.41
N GLU A 9 27.06 -18.64 -7.44
CA GLU A 9 26.92 -17.97 -6.13
C GLU A 9 27.02 -16.45 -6.22
N GLU A 10 27.92 -15.91 -7.05
CA GLU A 10 28.05 -14.46 -7.26
C GLU A 10 26.85 -13.88 -8.02
N GLY A 11 26.30 -14.63 -8.99
CA GLY A 11 25.07 -14.27 -9.70
C GLY A 11 23.85 -14.26 -8.78
N ARG A 12 23.70 -15.27 -7.92
CA ARG A 12 22.61 -15.37 -6.95
C ARG A 12 22.66 -14.24 -5.92
N GLY A 13 23.84 -13.89 -5.39
CA GLY A 13 23.98 -12.78 -4.45
C GLY A 13 23.65 -11.41 -5.06
N ARG A 14 23.91 -11.21 -6.36
CA ARG A 14 23.54 -9.97 -7.08
C ARG A 14 22.04 -9.89 -7.36
N GLU A 15 21.41 -11.02 -7.69
CA GLU A 15 19.95 -11.10 -7.88
C GLU A 15 19.22 -10.86 -6.55
N GLU A 16 19.65 -11.51 -5.46
CA GLU A 16 19.11 -11.28 -4.12
C GLU A 16 19.28 -9.81 -3.68
N ALA A 17 20.44 -9.20 -3.93
CA ALA A 17 20.66 -7.78 -3.64
C ALA A 17 19.81 -6.83 -4.50
N ARG A 18 19.46 -7.23 -5.72
CA ARG A 18 18.57 -6.47 -6.60
C ARG A 18 17.12 -6.54 -6.12
N LEU A 19 16.63 -7.75 -5.81
CA LEU A 19 15.28 -7.95 -5.28
C LEU A 19 15.07 -7.21 -3.96
N LEU A 20 16.03 -7.29 -3.03
CA LEU A 20 15.98 -6.54 -1.77
C LEU A 20 15.94 -5.01 -1.97
N ARG A 21 16.61 -4.50 -3.00
CA ARG A 21 16.55 -3.07 -3.34
C ARG A 21 15.19 -2.68 -3.90
N GLU A 22 14.65 -3.48 -4.82
CA GLU A 22 13.33 -3.25 -5.41
C GLU A 22 12.23 -3.29 -4.33
N ASP A 23 12.31 -4.23 -3.38
CA ASP A 23 11.38 -4.34 -2.24
C ASP A 23 11.46 -3.13 -1.30
N CYS A 24 12.68 -2.65 -1.00
CA CYS A 24 12.89 -1.48 -0.15
C CYS A 24 12.35 -0.20 -0.80
N VAL A 25 12.56 -0.04 -2.12
CA VAL A 25 12.02 1.09 -2.88
C VAL A 25 10.49 1.05 -2.89
N ARG A 26 9.89 -0.14 -3.07
CA ARG A 26 8.43 -0.32 -3.05
C ARG A 26 7.82 -0.06 -1.67
N ASP A 27 8.42 -0.54 -0.59
CA ASP A 27 7.98 -0.23 0.79
C ASP A 27 8.04 1.27 1.08
N SER A 28 9.12 1.93 0.65
CA SER A 28 9.29 3.37 0.84
C SER A 28 8.23 4.18 0.08
N ALA A 29 7.96 3.82 -1.18
CA ALA A 29 6.92 4.47 -1.99
C ALA A 29 5.53 4.33 -1.37
N LEU A 30 5.16 3.11 -0.94
CA LEU A 30 3.86 2.86 -0.29
C LEU A 30 3.70 3.65 1.01
N ARG A 31 4.75 3.74 1.83
CA ARG A 31 4.73 4.49 3.10
C ARG A 31 4.62 5.99 2.92
N GLU A 32 5.18 6.55 1.84
CA GLU A 32 5.08 7.98 1.55
C GLU A 32 3.75 8.35 0.88
N GLU A 33 3.24 7.50 -0.01
CA GLU A 33 2.03 7.81 -0.78
C GLU A 33 0.73 7.60 0.00
N PHE A 34 0.64 6.58 0.86
CA PHE A 34 -0.60 6.25 1.59
C PHE A 34 -1.04 7.33 2.60
N PRO A 35 -0.16 7.98 3.37
CA PRO A 35 -0.57 9.10 4.22
C PRO A 35 -1.17 10.26 3.44
N GLU A 36 -0.70 10.46 2.21
CA GLU A 36 -1.19 11.48 1.29
C GLU A 36 -2.38 11.00 0.43
N LEU A 37 -2.88 9.78 0.63
CA LEU A 37 -3.98 9.16 -0.14
C LEU A 37 -5.19 10.08 -0.34
N PHE A 38 -5.54 10.85 0.69
CA PHE A 38 -6.68 11.76 0.64
C PHE A 38 -6.38 13.08 -0.10
N TYR A 39 -5.11 13.46 -0.15
CA TYR A 39 -4.63 14.75 -0.63
C TYR A 39 -4.03 14.71 -2.03
N ARG A 40 -3.31 13.64 -2.39
CA ARG A 40 -2.70 13.42 -3.71
C ARG A 40 -3.21 12.14 -4.36
N GLU A 41 -3.02 12.07 -5.66
CA GLU A 41 -3.29 10.86 -6.44
C GLU A 41 -2.17 9.85 -6.19
N LEU A 42 -2.53 8.58 -5.95
CA LEU A 42 -1.58 7.48 -5.81
C LEU A 42 -0.94 7.17 -7.17
N SER A 43 0.31 6.71 -7.15
CA SER A 43 0.91 6.12 -8.33
C SER A 43 0.39 4.68 -8.50
N PHE A 44 -0.34 4.45 -9.58
CA PHE A 44 -0.91 3.14 -9.89
C PHE A 44 0.08 2.21 -10.63
N ASP A 45 1.24 2.72 -11.03
CA ASP A 45 2.24 2.00 -11.85
C ASP A 45 2.90 0.81 -11.13
N ILE A 46 2.84 0.79 -9.79
CA ILE A 46 3.37 -0.31 -8.97
C ILE A 46 2.39 -1.48 -8.83
N TYR A 47 1.15 -1.33 -9.32
CA TYR A 47 0.09 -2.31 -9.22
C TYR A 47 -0.14 -3.01 -10.56
N ARG A 48 -0.47 -4.30 -10.52
CA ARG A 48 -0.86 -5.06 -11.72
C ARG A 48 -2.32 -4.79 -12.06
N ASP A 49 -2.70 -4.94 -13.33
CA ASP A 49 -4.09 -4.71 -13.77
C ASP A 49 -5.10 -5.65 -13.09
N ASP A 50 -4.66 -6.85 -12.70
CA ASP A 50 -5.44 -7.93 -12.09
C ASP A 50 -5.38 -7.94 -10.55
N ILE A 51 -5.06 -6.80 -9.91
CA ILE A 51 -5.03 -6.73 -8.45
C ILE A 51 -6.35 -7.16 -7.82
N VAL A 52 -6.25 -7.89 -6.71
CA VAL A 52 -7.40 -8.29 -5.90
C VAL A 52 -7.20 -7.65 -4.55
N PHE A 53 -7.99 -6.64 -4.25
CA PHE A 53 -8.00 -6.02 -2.93
C PHE A 53 -8.95 -6.81 -2.03
N LYS A 54 -8.43 -7.36 -0.95
CA LYS A 54 -9.24 -8.02 0.08
C LYS A 54 -9.09 -7.28 1.40
N ASP A 55 -10.21 -6.78 1.90
CA ASP A 55 -10.39 -6.36 3.28
C ASP A 55 -11.38 -7.33 3.95
N PRO A 56 -11.31 -7.58 5.27
CA PRO A 56 -12.27 -8.42 5.98
C PRO A 56 -13.75 -8.11 5.71
N ARG A 57 -14.08 -6.90 5.22
CA ARG A 57 -15.45 -6.52 4.88
C ARG A 57 -15.75 -6.48 3.39
N ASN A 58 -14.76 -6.40 2.50
CA ASN A 58 -14.98 -6.23 1.06
C ASN A 58 -13.88 -6.88 0.21
N THR A 59 -14.26 -7.43 -0.94
CA THR A 59 -13.31 -7.94 -1.95
C THR A 59 -13.58 -7.28 -3.29
N PHE A 60 -12.55 -6.68 -3.89
CA PHE A 60 -12.64 -5.99 -5.17
C PHE A 60 -11.60 -6.53 -6.14
N PHE A 61 -11.98 -6.61 -7.42
CA PHE A 61 -11.15 -7.16 -8.48
C PHE A 61 -10.84 -6.09 -9.53
N GLY A 62 -9.57 -5.98 -9.91
CA GLY A 62 -9.10 -5.10 -10.98
C GLY A 62 -8.73 -3.70 -10.53
N ILE A 63 -7.71 -3.15 -11.19
CA ILE A 63 -7.14 -1.84 -10.87
C ILE A 63 -8.13 -0.67 -11.04
N GLU A 64 -9.04 -0.77 -12.00
CA GLU A 64 -10.05 0.26 -12.27
C GLU A 64 -11.10 0.37 -11.14
N ASN A 65 -11.48 -0.77 -10.55
CA ASN A 65 -12.34 -0.78 -9.37
C ASN A 65 -11.62 -0.18 -8.16
N TYR A 66 -10.35 -0.53 -7.98
CA TYR A 66 -9.53 0.04 -6.90
C TYR A 66 -9.40 1.57 -7.03
N LYS A 67 -9.10 2.08 -8.22
CA LYS A 67 -9.07 3.53 -8.51
C LYS A 67 -10.40 4.21 -8.17
N SER A 68 -11.51 3.59 -8.57
CA SER A 68 -12.86 4.12 -8.31
C SER A 68 -13.15 4.21 -6.82
N ILE A 69 -12.84 3.16 -6.05
CA ILE A 69 -13.05 3.13 -4.60
C ILE A 69 -12.18 4.17 -3.89
N ILE A 70 -10.90 4.28 -4.25
CA ILE A 70 -10.03 5.30 -3.67
C ILE A 70 -10.58 6.70 -3.98
N CYS A 71 -11.02 6.95 -5.22
CA CYS A 71 -11.62 8.22 -5.61
C CYS A 71 -12.89 8.53 -4.78
N GLU A 72 -13.78 7.56 -4.62
CA GLU A 72 -14.97 7.69 -3.79
C GLU A 72 -14.61 7.94 -2.32
N LEU A 73 -13.64 7.20 -1.77
CA LEU A 73 -13.18 7.37 -0.40
C LEU A 73 -12.60 8.79 -0.19
N ARG A 74 -11.91 9.34 -1.19
CA ARG A 74 -11.41 10.72 -1.18
C ARG A 74 -12.54 11.74 -1.19
N PHE A 75 -13.54 11.52 -2.04
CA PHE A 75 -14.69 12.42 -2.13
C PHE A 75 -15.50 12.42 -0.83
N HIS A 76 -15.88 11.25 -0.32
CA HIS A 76 -16.62 11.12 0.93
C HIS A 76 -15.77 11.60 2.13
N GLY A 77 -14.47 11.29 2.15
CA GLY A 77 -13.55 11.72 3.19
C GLY A 77 -13.50 13.24 3.35
N LYS A 78 -13.43 13.98 2.24
CA LYS A 78 -13.45 15.46 2.24
C LYS A 78 -14.76 16.05 2.74
N ILE A 79 -15.88 15.35 2.56
CA ILE A 79 -17.21 15.83 2.97
C ILE A 79 -17.44 15.57 4.47
N PHE A 80 -17.06 14.40 4.97
CA PHE A 80 -17.37 14.00 6.34
C PHE A 80 -16.31 14.41 7.38
N PHE A 81 -15.05 14.60 6.95
CA PHE A 81 -13.93 14.83 7.87
C PHE A 81 -13.24 16.17 7.59
N ARG A 82 -12.94 16.91 8.67
CA ARG A 82 -12.10 18.11 8.65
C ARG A 82 -10.61 17.77 8.53
N GLY A 83 -10.21 16.62 9.07
CA GLY A 83 -8.86 16.07 8.93
C GLY A 83 -8.96 14.56 8.83
N LEU A 84 -8.42 13.98 7.76
CA LEU A 84 -8.46 12.55 7.50
C LEU A 84 -7.12 12.14 6.92
N TRP A 85 -6.44 11.21 7.58
CA TRP A 85 -5.16 10.67 7.13
C TRP A 85 -5.04 9.19 7.45
N VAL A 86 -4.18 8.50 6.72
CA VAL A 86 -3.87 7.09 6.91
C VAL A 86 -2.45 6.97 7.41
N ASP A 87 -2.25 6.31 8.54
CA ASP A 87 -0.94 5.91 9.02
C ASP A 87 -0.67 4.47 8.62
N ILE A 88 0.38 4.23 7.83
CA ILE A 88 0.84 2.87 7.49
C ILE A 88 1.62 2.32 8.68
N VAL A 89 1.09 1.26 9.27
CA VAL A 89 1.72 0.60 10.42
C VAL A 89 2.81 -0.37 9.95
N SER A 90 2.53 -1.14 8.91
CA SER A 90 3.51 -2.04 8.30
C SER A 90 3.06 -2.47 6.91
N VAL A 91 4.00 -2.49 5.97
CA VAL A 91 3.86 -3.20 4.70
C VAL A 91 4.79 -4.41 4.75
N TRP A 92 4.29 -5.57 4.36
CA TRP A 92 5.13 -6.74 4.19
C TRP A 92 4.62 -7.58 3.04
N GLN A 93 5.52 -8.30 2.39
CA GLN A 93 5.19 -9.11 1.23
C GLN A 93 5.46 -10.58 1.55
N PRO A 94 4.45 -11.37 1.95
CA PRO A 94 4.65 -12.77 2.30
C PRO A 94 4.94 -13.66 1.09
N VAL A 95 4.49 -13.25 -0.11
CA VAL A 95 4.64 -14.02 -1.36
C VAL A 95 4.91 -13.08 -2.53
N GLU A 96 5.71 -13.50 -3.50
CA GLU A 96 5.82 -12.82 -4.79
C GLU A 96 4.41 -12.58 -5.35
N ASN A 97 4.03 -11.31 -5.55
CA ASN A 97 2.71 -10.81 -5.99
C ASN A 97 1.62 -10.54 -4.92
N THR A 98 1.88 -10.69 -3.62
CA THR A 98 0.89 -10.33 -2.58
C THR A 98 1.47 -9.32 -1.60
N ILE A 99 0.90 -8.12 -1.56
CA ILE A 99 1.34 -7.04 -0.65
C ILE A 99 0.34 -6.94 0.50
N MET A 100 0.79 -7.24 1.71
CA MET A 100 -0.01 -7.05 2.91
C MET A 100 0.25 -5.65 3.46
N VAL A 101 -0.81 -4.88 3.68
CA VAL A 101 -0.73 -3.54 4.26
C VAL A 101 -1.56 -3.49 5.53
N ARG A 102 -0.90 -3.18 6.65
CA ARG A 102 -1.59 -2.82 7.89
C ARG A 102 -1.60 -1.31 8.01
N TRP A 103 -2.80 -0.75 8.14
CA TRP A 103 -3.03 0.68 8.14
C TRP A 103 -3.92 1.09 9.32
N THR A 104 -3.82 2.36 9.71
CA THR A 104 -4.67 2.99 10.71
C THR A 104 -5.20 4.29 10.13
N VAL A 105 -6.52 4.41 9.97
CA VAL A 105 -7.16 5.65 9.54
C VAL A 105 -7.48 6.49 10.77
N HIS A 106 -7.08 7.74 10.72
CA HIS A 106 -7.42 8.75 11.71
C HIS A 106 -8.32 9.80 11.06
N GLY A 107 -9.49 10.03 11.65
CA GLY A 107 -10.47 10.98 11.15
C GLY A 107 -10.99 11.92 12.23
N ILE A 108 -11.05 13.20 11.92
CA ILE A 108 -11.72 14.24 12.71
C ILE A 108 -12.98 14.63 11.94
N LEU A 109 -14.15 14.25 12.47
CA LEU A 109 -15.45 14.50 11.83
C LEU A 109 -15.81 16.01 11.81
N HIS A 110 -16.67 16.41 10.88
CA HIS A 110 -17.21 17.77 10.76
C HIS A 110 -18.35 18.06 11.76
N ILE A 111 -18.20 17.64 13.02
CA ILE A 111 -19.20 17.84 14.07
C ILE A 111 -18.67 18.76 15.18
N PRO A 112 -19.54 19.48 15.91
CA PRO A 112 -19.14 20.53 16.87
C PRO A 112 -18.29 20.03 18.05
N TRP A 113 -18.32 18.72 18.30
CA TRP A 113 -17.52 18.04 19.32
C TRP A 113 -16.33 17.34 18.66
N GLU A 114 -15.18 17.39 19.30
CA GLU A 114 -13.94 16.81 18.80
C GLU A 114 -13.98 15.27 18.89
N SER A 115 -14.65 14.63 17.94
CA SER A 115 -14.67 13.18 17.82
C SER A 115 -13.48 12.74 16.97
N ARG A 116 -12.42 12.30 17.64
CA ARG A 116 -11.28 11.65 16.99
C ARG A 116 -11.59 10.17 16.80
N SER A 117 -11.87 9.78 15.56
CA SER A 117 -12.09 8.39 15.20
C SER A 117 -10.77 7.74 14.77
N ARG A 118 -10.52 6.53 15.27
CA ARG A 118 -9.39 5.69 14.87
C ARG A 118 -9.95 4.37 14.38
N PHE A 119 -9.57 3.97 13.17
CA PHE A 119 -9.94 2.68 12.58
C PHE A 119 -8.68 1.95 12.17
N ASP A 120 -8.45 0.78 12.74
CA ASP A 120 -7.40 -0.14 12.32
C ASP A 120 -7.92 -1.13 11.28
N GLY A 121 -7.09 -1.42 10.28
CA GLY A 121 -7.43 -2.31 9.17
C GLY A 121 -6.20 -3.05 8.65
N THR A 122 -6.44 -4.19 8.01
CA THR A 122 -5.41 -4.95 7.29
C THR A 122 -6.00 -5.35 5.95
N SER A 123 -5.27 -5.04 4.87
CA SER A 123 -5.65 -5.40 3.51
C SER A 123 -4.59 -6.28 2.85
N GLU A 124 -5.06 -7.21 2.02
CA GLU A 124 -4.28 -8.07 1.10
C GLU A 124 -4.49 -7.61 -0.35
#